data_AF-A0A246K3S0-F1
#
_entry.id   AF-A0A246K3S0-F1
#
_cell.length_a   1.000
_cell.length_b   1.000
_cell.length_c   1.000
_cell.angle_alpha   90.00
_cell.angle_beta   90.00
_cell.angle_gamma   90.00
#
_symmetry.space_group_name_H-M   'P 1'
#
loop_
_entity.id
_entity.type
_entity.pdbx_description
1 polymer ?
#
loop_
_entity_poly.entity_id
_entity_poly.type
_entity_poly.pdbx_seq_one_letter_code
_entity_poly.pdbx_strand_id
1 'polypeptide(L)'
;MSALGWEAAVHTLDSFEGERMHISERDGTFTVQHVTGPTHNMLRLTVGRGKSQEFVVTVLPPIGECRHHNGLTAQEVAPAILAGLADANAALKTDFIVTAAEIVENDSRRQGIYEYLTRKIIERAAETQRP
;
A
#
# COMPACT_ATOMS: atom_id res chain seq x y z
N MET A 1 -8.15 42.08 -25.99
CA MET A 1 -8.09 40.86 -26.83
C MET A 1 -6.63 40.58 -27.16
N SER A 2 -6.04 39.56 -26.55
CA SER A 2 -4.84 38.92 -27.06
C SER A 2 -4.92 37.44 -26.69
N ALA A 3 -4.51 36.60 -27.63
CA ALA A 3 -4.80 35.19 -27.72
C ALA A 3 -4.06 34.37 -26.64
N LEU A 4 -4.78 33.40 -26.06
CA LEU A 4 -4.24 32.30 -25.30
C LEU A 4 -3.57 31.32 -26.28
N GLY A 5 -2.24 31.20 -26.19
CA GLY A 5 -1.43 30.23 -26.90
C GLY A 5 -0.83 29.22 -25.91
N TRP A 6 -1.33 27.99 -26.00
CA TRP A 6 -0.71 26.69 -25.69
C TRP A 6 0.78 26.68 -25.29
N GLU A 7 1.10 26.07 -24.16
CA GLU A 7 2.30 25.21 -24.02
C GLU A 7 1.98 24.05 -23.05
N ALA A 8 2.16 22.84 -23.59
CA ALA A 8 2.37 21.55 -22.94
C ALA A 8 3.33 21.66 -21.75
N ALA A 9 3.50 20.72 -20.82
CA ALA A 9 2.96 19.42 -20.49
C ALA A 9 3.64 19.06 -19.15
N VAL A 10 2.99 18.23 -18.34
CA VAL A 10 3.62 17.23 -17.45
C VAL A 10 4.91 17.70 -16.75
N HIS A 11 4.78 18.44 -15.64
CA HIS A 11 5.90 18.61 -14.73
C HIS A 11 6.10 17.33 -13.91
N THR A 12 6.98 16.48 -14.45
CA THR A 12 8.07 15.80 -13.74
C THR A 12 7.64 14.80 -12.65
N LEU A 13 7.13 13.66 -13.09
CA LEU A 13 7.40 12.37 -12.45
C LEU A 13 8.77 11.89 -12.96
N ASP A 14 9.85 12.20 -12.26
CA ASP A 14 11.04 11.33 -12.21
C ASP A 14 12.11 11.95 -11.33
N SER A 15 12.37 11.30 -10.18
CA SER A 15 13.69 10.99 -9.60
C SER A 15 13.52 10.49 -8.15
N PHE A 16 13.17 9.21 -7.97
CA PHE A 16 13.26 8.49 -6.68
C PHE A 16 14.47 7.53 -6.72
N GLU A 17 15.68 8.06 -6.82
CA GLU A 17 16.90 7.25 -6.74
C GLU A 17 17.12 6.80 -5.28
N GLY A 18 16.71 5.56 -4.96
CA GLY A 18 16.95 4.92 -3.66
C GLY A 18 15.77 4.14 -3.07
N GLU A 19 14.57 4.25 -3.66
CA GLU A 19 13.38 3.53 -3.18
C GLU A 19 13.33 2.12 -3.75
N ARG A 20 13.46 1.10 -2.89
CA ARG A 20 13.20 -0.30 -3.27
C ARG A 20 11.82 -0.69 -2.76
N MET A 21 10.85 -0.67 -3.65
CA MET A 21 9.58 -1.35 -3.45
C MET A 21 9.65 -2.75 -4.06
N HIS A 22 9.38 -3.78 -3.26
CA HIS A 22 9.29 -5.15 -3.72
C HIS A 22 7.92 -5.73 -3.35
N ILE A 23 7.21 -6.28 -4.33
CA ILE A 23 5.93 -6.95 -4.15
C ILE A 23 6.07 -8.41 -4.54
N SER A 24 5.71 -9.30 -3.63
CA SER A 24 5.64 -10.75 -3.87
C SER A 24 4.23 -11.26 -3.59
N GLU A 25 3.81 -12.30 -4.30
CA GLU A 25 2.52 -12.96 -4.10
C GLU A 25 2.76 -14.44 -3.77
N ARG A 26 1.94 -14.97 -2.87
CA ARG A 26 1.87 -16.39 -2.54
C ARG A 26 0.47 -16.73 -2.05
N ASP A 27 -0.20 -17.65 -2.73
CA ASP A 27 -1.49 -18.21 -2.33
C ASP A 27 -2.57 -17.14 -2.03
N GLY A 28 -2.66 -16.11 -2.88
CA GLY A 28 -3.60 -14.98 -2.72
C GLY A 28 -3.19 -13.95 -1.67
N THR A 29 -2.01 -14.13 -1.06
CA THR A 29 -1.44 -13.21 -0.09
C THR A 29 -0.28 -12.44 -0.71
N PHE A 30 -0.39 -11.11 -0.69
CA PHE A 30 0.58 -10.19 -1.26
C PHE A 30 1.38 -9.56 -0.13
N THR A 31 2.70 -9.56 -0.26
CA THR A 31 3.60 -8.84 0.64
C THR A 31 4.27 -7.73 -0.15
N VAL A 32 4.16 -6.50 0.31
CA VAL A 32 4.96 -5.38 -0.17
C VAL A 32 5.93 -4.94 0.91
N GLN A 33 7.17 -4.73 0.51
CA GLN A 33 8.20 -4.08 1.32
C GLN A 33 8.62 -2.80 0.62
N HIS A 34 8.68 -1.70 1.37
CA HIS A 34 9.14 -0.41 0.91
C HIS A 34 10.27 0.06 1.81
N VAL A 35 11.48 0.17 1.26
CA VAL A 35 12.68 0.57 2.00
C VAL A 35 13.33 1.75 1.31
N THR A 36 13.51 2.85 2.05
CA THR A 36 14.10 4.10 1.54
C THR A 36 15.30 4.57 2.38
N GLY A 37 16.05 3.63 2.97
CA GLY A 37 17.15 3.93 3.91
C GLY A 37 16.67 3.89 5.37
N PRO A 38 16.53 5.04 6.08
CA PRO A 38 16.10 5.07 7.48
C PRO A 38 14.62 4.75 7.67
N THR A 39 13.86 4.55 6.60
CA THR A 39 12.43 4.25 6.64
C THR A 39 12.20 2.91 5.95
N HIS A 40 11.43 2.07 6.62
CA HIS A 40 10.94 0.83 6.06
C HIS A 40 9.49 0.60 6.49
N ASN A 41 8.73 0.00 5.58
CA ASN A 41 7.37 -0.44 5.82
C ASN A 41 7.18 -1.80 5.16
N MET A 42 6.52 -2.72 5.86
CA MET A 42 6.03 -3.96 5.30
C MET A 42 4.51 -4.01 5.47
N LEU A 43 3.81 -4.33 4.39
CA LEU A 43 2.39 -4.62 4.43
C LEU A 43 2.14 -5.97 3.77
N ARG A 44 1.46 -6.86 4.49
CA ARG A 44 0.93 -8.10 3.93
C ARG A 44 -0.58 -8.02 3.89
N LEU A 45 -1.19 -8.34 2.75
CA LEU A 45 -2.64 -8.41 2.58
C LEU A 45 -3.02 -9.75 1.96
N THR A 46 -3.99 -10.43 2.55
CA THR A 46 -4.71 -11.51 1.88
C THR A 46 -5.88 -10.91 1.12
N VAL A 47 -5.89 -11.11 -0.19
CA VAL A 47 -6.82 -10.45 -1.11
C VAL A 47 -7.81 -11.47 -1.65
N GLY A 48 -9.09 -11.12 -1.59
CA GLY A 48 -10.20 -11.91 -2.13
C GLY A 48 -11.09 -11.07 -3.04
N ARG A 49 -12.26 -11.62 -3.39
CA ARG A 49 -13.28 -10.96 -4.23
C ARG A 49 -14.63 -10.89 -3.53
N GLY A 50 -15.42 -9.87 -3.85
CA GLY A 50 -16.84 -9.80 -3.53
C GLY A 50 -17.20 -8.68 -2.57
N LYS A 51 -18.07 -8.98 -1.60
CA LYS A 51 -18.62 -7.96 -0.69
C LYS A 51 -17.61 -7.62 0.40
N SER A 52 -17.49 -6.31 0.67
CA SER A 52 -16.71 -5.81 1.79
C SER A 52 -17.05 -6.54 3.08
N GLN A 53 -16.02 -6.89 3.84
CA GLN A 53 -16.10 -7.58 5.12
C GLN A 53 -15.11 -6.95 6.09
N GLU A 54 -15.35 -7.15 7.39
CA GLU A 54 -14.34 -6.83 8.39
C GLU A 54 -13.11 -7.73 8.22
N PHE A 55 -11.94 -7.17 8.51
CA PHE A 55 -10.67 -7.90 8.53
C PHE A 55 -9.87 -7.51 9.76
N VAL A 56 -9.00 -8.42 10.19
CA VAL A 56 -8.09 -8.19 11.30
C VAL A 56 -6.74 -7.73 10.77
N VAL A 57 -6.14 -6.73 11.44
CA VAL A 57 -4.74 -6.36 11.26
C VAL A 57 -3.93 -7.00 12.39
N THR A 58 -3.03 -7.92 12.04
CA THR A 58 -2.07 -8.50 12.98
C THR A 58 -0.80 -7.66 13.00
N VAL A 59 -0.36 -7.28 14.20
CA VAL A 59 0.93 -6.60 14.38
C VAL A 59 2.00 -7.65 14.66
N LEU A 60 2.96 -7.79 13.75
CA LEU A 60 4.07 -8.72 13.87
C LEU A 60 5.19 -8.12 14.74
N PRO A 61 5.99 -8.97 15.42
CA PRO A 61 7.15 -8.53 16.16
C PRO A 61 8.10 -7.69 15.29
N PRO A 62 8.90 -6.79 15.91
CA PRO A 62 9.83 -5.94 15.18
C PRO A 62 10.86 -6.77 14.41
N ILE A 63 11.25 -6.27 13.24
CA ILE A 63 12.30 -6.87 12.42
C ILE A 63 13.57 -6.02 12.54
N GLY A 64 14.69 -6.66 12.89
CA GLY A 64 15.97 -5.98 13.10
C GLY A 64 16.03 -5.19 14.42
N GLU A 65 17.06 -4.36 14.56
CA GLU A 65 17.33 -3.61 15.81
C GLU A 65 16.71 -2.20 15.82
N CYS A 66 16.06 -1.80 14.73
CA CYS A 66 15.52 -0.47 14.60
C CYS A 66 14.36 -0.21 15.57
N ARG A 67 14.47 0.85 16.37
CA ARG A 67 13.43 1.32 17.29
C ARG A 67 12.94 2.70 16.83
N HIS A 68 11.93 2.71 15.96
CA HIS A 68 11.40 3.96 15.41
C HIS A 68 10.44 4.69 16.36
N HIS A 69 9.78 3.99 17.29
CA HIS A 69 8.72 4.52 18.17
C HIS A 69 8.14 3.46 19.12
N ASN A 70 7.10 3.83 19.91
CA ASN A 70 6.33 2.99 20.85
C ASN A 70 5.46 1.90 20.18
N GLY A 71 5.92 1.31 19.07
CA GLY A 71 5.21 0.31 18.29
C GLY A 71 4.05 0.87 17.45
N LEU A 72 3.90 0.41 16.20
CA LEU A 72 2.78 0.73 15.31
C LEU A 72 1.59 -0.18 15.62
N THR A 73 0.37 0.37 15.65
CA THR A 73 -0.83 -0.39 16.00
C THR A 73 -1.75 -0.65 14.81
N ALA A 74 -2.57 -1.70 14.94
CA ALA A 74 -3.62 -2.05 13.98
C ALA A 74 -4.60 -0.89 13.72
N GLN A 75 -5.00 -0.19 14.79
CA GLN A 75 -5.97 0.91 14.74
C GLN A 75 -5.45 2.10 13.95
N GLU A 76 -4.13 2.33 13.98
CA GLU A 76 -3.50 3.41 13.22
C GLU A 76 -3.49 3.14 11.71
N VAL A 77 -3.35 1.88 11.30
CA VAL A 77 -3.15 1.53 9.87
C VAL A 77 -4.43 1.09 9.16
N ALA A 78 -5.39 0.51 9.88
CA ALA A 78 -6.60 -0.05 9.27
C ALA A 78 -7.38 0.98 8.41
N PRO A 79 -7.57 2.25 8.83
CA PRO A 79 -8.24 3.24 8.00
C PRO A 79 -7.51 3.52 6.68
N ALA A 80 -6.17 3.54 6.70
CA ALA A 80 -5.36 3.78 5.51
C ALA A 80 -5.43 2.60 4.53
N ILE A 81 -5.45 1.37 5.04
CA ILE A 81 -5.65 0.16 4.22
C ILE A 81 -7.03 0.23 3.53
N LEU A 82 -8.09 0.56 4.28
CA LEU A 82 -9.44 0.69 3.74
C LEU A 82 -9.54 1.79 2.66
N ALA A 83 -8.93 2.94 2.90
CA ALA A 83 -8.89 4.03 1.92
C ALA A 83 -8.18 3.59 0.63
N GLY A 84 -7.00 2.96 0.75
CA GLY A 84 -6.24 2.50 -0.42
C GLY A 84 -6.96 1.41 -1.21
N LEU A 85 -7.68 0.51 -0.52
CA LEU A 85 -8.51 -0.51 -1.16
C LEU A 85 -9.67 0.13 -1.94
N ALA A 86 -10.38 1.07 -1.32
CA ALA A 86 -11.51 1.76 -1.95
C ALA A 86 -11.07 2.51 -3.20
N ASP A 87 -9.96 3.25 -3.12
CA ASP A 87 -9.41 4.00 -4.23
C ASP A 87 -8.97 3.09 -5.39
N ALA A 88 -8.28 1.99 -5.09
CA ALA A 88 -7.85 1.03 -6.11
C ALA A 88 -9.05 0.34 -6.79
N ASN A 89 -10.05 -0.08 -6.02
CA ASN A 89 -11.26 -0.68 -6.58
C ASN A 89 -12.01 0.29 -7.48
N ALA A 90 -12.14 1.56 -7.08
CA ALA A 90 -12.76 2.61 -7.88
C ALA A 90 -12.01 2.86 -9.19
N ALA A 91 -10.68 2.98 -9.12
CA ALA A 91 -9.83 3.23 -10.29
C ALA A 91 -9.84 2.06 -11.28
N LEU A 92 -9.79 0.82 -10.78
CA LEU A 92 -9.72 -0.39 -11.59
C LEU A 92 -11.10 -0.94 -12.00
N LYS A 93 -12.19 -0.38 -11.45
CA LYS A 93 -13.57 -0.91 -11.57
C LYS A 93 -13.66 -2.37 -11.14
N THR A 94 -13.13 -2.66 -9.96
CA THR A 94 -13.08 -4.01 -9.37
C THR A 94 -13.73 -4.06 -8.00
N ASP A 95 -13.84 -5.27 -7.45
CA ASP A 95 -14.52 -5.62 -6.20
C ASP A 95 -13.59 -6.42 -5.26
N PHE A 96 -12.30 -6.09 -5.26
CA PHE A 96 -11.37 -6.76 -4.35
C PHE A 96 -11.73 -6.46 -2.89
N ILE A 97 -11.47 -7.44 -2.03
CA ILE A 97 -11.59 -7.30 -0.58
C ILE A 97 -10.27 -7.69 0.08
N VAL A 98 -10.02 -7.10 1.25
CA VAL A 98 -8.96 -7.55 2.16
C VAL A 98 -9.61 -8.45 3.21
N THR A 99 -9.10 -9.67 3.38
CA THR A 99 -9.61 -10.63 4.37
C THR A 99 -8.72 -10.74 5.60
N ALA A 100 -7.43 -10.40 5.45
CA ALA A 100 -6.46 -10.30 6.53
C ALA A 100 -5.37 -9.30 6.16
N ALA A 101 -4.79 -8.64 7.17
CA ALA A 101 -3.65 -7.75 7.00
C ALA A 101 -2.60 -8.00 8.09
N GLU A 102 -1.34 -7.78 7.75
CA GLU A 102 -0.23 -7.82 8.70
C GLU A 102 0.73 -6.66 8.48
N ILE A 103 1.20 -6.07 9.58
CA ILE A 103 2.19 -4.99 9.62
C ILE A 103 3.29 -5.35 10.61
N VAL A 104 4.43 -4.66 10.56
CA VAL A 104 5.52 -4.86 11.53
C VAL A 104 5.52 -3.75 12.57
N GLU A 105 5.67 -4.11 13.85
CA GLU A 105 5.60 -3.17 14.97
C GLU A 105 6.55 -1.98 14.85
N ASN A 106 7.77 -2.18 14.32
CA ASN A 106 8.76 -1.12 14.16
C ASN A 106 8.76 -0.43 12.79
N ASP A 107 7.78 -0.70 11.94
CA ASP A 107 7.64 0.01 10.65
C ASP A 107 7.48 1.51 10.86
N SER A 108 7.97 2.30 9.92
CA SER A 108 7.93 3.76 10.02
C SER A 108 6.52 4.34 9.92
N ARG A 109 6.13 5.19 10.88
CA ARG A 109 4.92 6.04 10.78
C ARG A 109 5.09 7.13 9.73
N ARG A 110 4.73 6.82 8.48
CA ARG A 110 4.57 7.83 7.43
C ARG A 110 3.10 7.95 7.06
N GLN A 111 2.60 9.18 7.03
CA GLN A 111 1.22 9.44 6.62
C GLN A 111 1.01 8.95 5.18
N GLY A 112 -0.07 8.20 4.96
CA GLY A 112 -0.46 7.72 3.62
C GLY A 112 0.36 6.55 3.07
N ILE A 113 1.39 6.06 3.76
CA ILE A 113 2.20 4.96 3.21
C ILE A 113 1.38 3.68 3.07
N TYR A 114 0.62 3.28 4.09
CA TYR A 114 -0.19 2.06 4.04
C TYR A 114 -1.35 2.14 3.03
N GLU A 115 -1.86 3.33 2.77
CA GLU A 115 -2.83 3.58 1.68
C GLU A 115 -2.17 3.35 0.31
N TYR A 116 -1.00 3.94 0.09
CA TYR A 116 -0.21 3.75 -1.12
C TYR A 116 0.18 2.28 -1.35
N LEU A 117 0.70 1.62 -0.31
CA LEU A 117 1.09 0.21 -0.36
C LEU A 117 -0.11 -0.70 -0.66
N THR A 118 -1.28 -0.39 -0.10
CA THR A 118 -2.51 -1.13 -0.41
C THR A 118 -2.88 -0.98 -1.88
N ARG A 119 -2.85 0.24 -2.43
CA ARG A 119 -3.12 0.45 -3.87
C ARG A 119 -2.18 -0.38 -4.75
N LYS A 120 -0.88 -0.40 -4.42
CA LYS A 120 0.12 -1.19 -5.16
C LYS A 120 -0.11 -2.69 -5.08
N ILE A 121 -0.55 -3.20 -3.93
CA ILE A 121 -0.96 -4.60 -3.82
C ILE A 121 -2.17 -4.89 -4.70
N ILE A 122 -3.22 -4.06 -4.66
CA ILE A 122 -4.45 -4.32 -5.43
C ILE A 122 -4.22 -4.19 -6.93
N GLU A 123 -3.40 -3.22 -7.37
CA GLU A 123 -2.91 -3.14 -8.76
C GLU A 123 -2.24 -4.47 -9.18
N ARG A 124 -1.34 -4.99 -8.34
CA ARG A 124 -0.67 -6.28 -8.60
C ARG A 124 -1.63 -7.48 -8.59
N ALA A 125 -2.63 -7.46 -7.70
CA ALA A 125 -3.68 -8.48 -7.65
C ALA A 125 -4.54 -8.46 -8.93
N ALA A 126 -4.87 -7.30 -9.46
CA ALA A 126 -5.61 -7.17 -10.72
C ALA A 126 -4.86 -7.74 -11.93
N GLU A 127 -3.53 -7.65 -11.93
CA GLU A 127 -2.68 -8.24 -12.97
C GLU A 127 -2.63 -9.77 -12.91
N THR A 128 -2.63 -10.33 -11.70
CA THR A 128 -2.37 -11.76 -11.44
C THR A 128 -3.64 -12.59 -11.29
N GLN A 129 -4.72 -11.99 -10.79
CA GLN A 129 -6.02 -12.62 -10.58
C GLN A 129 -7.04 -12.16 -11.63
N ARG A 130 -6.64 -12.15 -12.91
CA ARG A 130 -7.57 -11.88 -14.01
C ARG A 130 -8.72 -12.88 -13.98
N PRO A 131 -9.97 -12.43 -14.24
CA PRO A 131 -11.12 -13.33 -14.33
C PRO A 131 -10.96 -14.36 -15.45
#